data_AF-A0A399ZHH5-F1
#
_entry.id   AF-A0A399ZHH5-F1
#
_cell.length_a   1.000
_cell.length_b   1.000
_cell.length_c   1.000
_cell.angle_alpha   90.00
_cell.angle_beta   90.00
_cell.angle_gamma   90.00
#
_symmetry.space_group_name_H-M   'P 1'
#
loop_
_entity.id
_entity.type
_entity.pdbx_description
1 polymer ?
#
loop_
_entity_poly.entity_id
_entity_poly.type
_entity_poly.pdbx_seq_one_letter_code
_entity_poly.pdbx_strand_id
1 'polypeptide(L)'
;MSKLNPVFAPPTLTPQAQIAYYVKRVAARVHPVSLERIQTRVRELQLDFSADEIFILAALDNPRRVQWFLDHEVYYNNDHAFEEQEETSLAPRMVLQTGMAHCFEGALLAYTINYLHGFEPRWMLLEGTRDVDHNLVVYQDKHAVRWGCNAHSGYPHLGGRDPEFFTLRELAETYYPHYYSGYTNDPRDLTIIGYSEPIICWWMIRGRFTK
;
A
#
# COMPACT_ATOMS: atom_id res chain seq x y z
N MET A 1 10.66 -1.32 -24.73
CA MET A 1 9.95 -0.31 -23.92
C MET A 1 10.16 -0.68 -22.47
N SER A 2 10.55 0.27 -21.61
CA SER A 2 10.73 0.00 -20.17
C SER A 2 9.42 -0.49 -19.56
N LYS A 3 9.47 -1.44 -18.63
CA LYS A 3 8.30 -1.90 -17.88
C LYS A 3 7.88 -0.95 -16.78
N LEU A 4 8.67 0.07 -16.47
CA LEU A 4 8.32 1.02 -15.43
C LEU A 4 7.18 1.91 -15.91
N ASN A 5 6.26 2.24 -15.00
CA ASN A 5 5.36 3.35 -15.22
C ASN A 5 6.19 4.60 -15.56
N PRO A 6 5.69 5.49 -16.44
CA PRO A 6 6.37 6.75 -16.68
C PRO A 6 6.62 7.45 -15.33
N VAL A 7 7.86 7.87 -15.10
CA VAL A 7 8.27 8.55 -13.88
C VAL A 7 7.54 9.88 -13.83
N PHE A 8 6.42 9.94 -13.11
CA PHE A 8 5.82 11.21 -12.76
C PHE A 8 6.66 11.83 -11.64
N ALA A 9 7.21 13.02 -11.88
CA ALA A 9 7.84 13.78 -10.82
C ALA A 9 6.75 14.16 -9.81
N PRO A 10 6.85 13.76 -8.53
CA PRO A 10 5.90 14.16 -7.53
C PRO A 10 5.93 15.69 -7.37
N PRO A 11 4.80 16.34 -7.08
CA PRO A 11 4.79 17.76 -6.79
C PRO A 11 5.65 18.03 -5.55
N THR A 12 6.48 19.06 -5.59
CA THR A 12 7.28 19.46 -4.42
C THR A 12 6.40 20.24 -3.44
N LEU A 13 5.75 19.51 -2.52
CA LEU A 13 4.94 20.08 -1.44
C LEU A 13 5.68 19.94 -0.10
N THR A 14 5.48 20.91 0.80
CA THR A 14 5.88 20.72 2.20
C THR A 14 4.98 19.66 2.85
N PRO A 15 5.42 18.98 3.93
CA PRO A 15 4.58 18.02 4.65
C PRO A 15 3.19 18.57 5.01
N GLN A 16 3.13 19.82 5.49
CA GLN A 16 1.87 20.48 5.85
C GLN A 16 0.98 20.74 4.62
N ALA A 17 1.57 21.13 3.49
CA ALA A 17 0.83 21.35 2.25
C ALA A 17 0.32 20.03 1.65
N GLN A 18 1.10 18.95 1.75
CA GLN A 18 0.71 17.61 1.32
C GLN A 18 -0.51 17.10 2.12
N ILE A 19 -0.45 17.22 3.45
CA ILE A 19 -1.57 16.84 4.34
C ILE A 19 -2.81 17.68 4.05
N ALA A 20 -2.67 19.00 3.91
CA ALA A 20 -3.79 19.88 3.57
C ALA A 20 -4.42 19.55 2.20
N TYR A 21 -3.59 19.19 1.22
CA TYR A 21 -4.04 18.70 -0.08
C TYR A 21 -4.89 17.44 0.06
N TYR A 22 -4.41 16.43 0.81
CA TYR A 22 -5.16 15.20 1.04
C TYR A 22 -6.47 15.44 1.79
N VAL A 23 -6.48 16.25 2.85
CA VAL A 23 -7.71 16.61 3.58
C VAL A 23 -8.75 17.18 2.62
N LYS A 24 -8.38 18.14 1.78
CA LYS A 24 -9.27 18.71 0.76
C LYS A 24 -9.76 17.65 -0.22
N ARG A 25 -8.87 16.74 -0.64
CA ARG A 25 -9.16 15.68 -1.61
C ARG A 25 -10.16 14.66 -1.10
N VAL A 26 -10.10 14.32 0.19
CA VAL A 26 -10.92 13.27 0.80
C VAL A 26 -12.12 13.76 1.60
N ALA A 27 -12.25 15.08 1.84
CA ALA A 27 -13.27 15.66 2.72
C ALA A 27 -14.70 15.15 2.47
N ALA A 28 -15.12 15.03 1.20
CA ALA A 28 -16.46 14.57 0.84
C ALA A 28 -16.73 13.08 1.15
N ARG A 29 -15.70 12.31 1.51
CA ARG A 29 -15.77 10.86 1.74
C ARG A 29 -15.76 10.47 3.21
N VAL A 30 -15.49 11.41 4.12
CA VAL A 30 -15.39 11.13 5.56
C VAL A 30 -16.78 10.89 6.14
N HIS A 31 -16.98 9.68 6.67
CA HIS A 31 -18.18 9.33 7.40
C HIS A 31 -17.98 9.52 8.92
N PRO A 32 -18.93 10.12 9.66
CA PRO A 32 -18.76 10.39 11.10
C PRO A 32 -18.39 9.15 11.93
N VAL A 33 -19.02 8.01 11.64
CA VAL A 33 -18.73 6.73 12.32
C VAL A 33 -17.30 6.24 12.04
N SER A 34 -16.79 6.47 10.82
CA SER A 34 -15.42 6.11 10.47
C SER A 34 -14.42 7.01 11.21
N LEU A 35 -14.72 8.31 11.32
CA LEU A 35 -13.88 9.24 12.07
C LEU A 35 -13.79 8.89 13.56
N GLU A 36 -14.93 8.65 14.21
CA GLU A 36 -14.98 8.26 15.62
C GLU A 36 -14.22 6.95 15.88
N ARG A 37 -14.39 5.96 14.99
CA ARG A 37 -13.66 4.69 15.05
C ARG A 37 -12.16 4.91 15.00
N ILE A 38 -11.66 5.66 14.02
CA ILE A 38 -10.23 5.89 13.86
C ILE A 38 -9.65 6.68 15.02
N GLN A 39 -10.34 7.73 15.49
CA GLN A 39 -9.93 8.49 16.69
C GLN A 39 -9.80 7.59 17.92
N THR A 40 -10.74 6.68 18.11
CA THR A 40 -10.71 5.71 19.22
C THR A 40 -9.52 4.75 19.06
N ARG A 41 -9.38 4.14 17.89
CA ARG A 41 -8.34 3.13 17.63
C ARG A 41 -6.93 3.71 17.70
N VAL A 42 -6.70 4.91 17.15
CA VAL A 42 -5.42 5.64 17.24
C VAL A 42 -5.05 5.91 18.69
N ARG A 43 -6.03 6.32 19.52
CA ARG A 43 -5.82 6.58 20.95
C ARG A 43 -5.51 5.29 21.73
N GLU A 44 -6.29 4.23 21.53
CA GLU A 44 -6.10 2.93 22.19
C GLU A 44 -4.74 2.30 21.85
N LEU A 45 -4.31 2.45 20.61
CA LEU A 45 -3.04 1.91 20.12
C LEU A 45 -1.85 2.86 20.32
N GLN A 46 -2.09 4.04 20.89
CA GLN A 46 -1.07 5.07 21.13
C GLN A 46 -0.27 5.46 19.88
N LEU A 47 -0.98 5.58 18.74
CA LEU A 47 -0.37 5.95 17.46
C LEU A 47 -0.23 7.48 17.35
N ASP A 48 0.87 7.92 16.76
CA ASP A 48 1.24 9.33 16.63
C ASP A 48 0.78 9.91 15.27
N PHE A 49 -0.55 10.02 15.11
CA PHE A 49 -1.18 10.70 13.99
C PHE A 49 -1.80 12.02 14.44
N SER A 50 -1.60 13.07 13.65
CA SER A 50 -2.27 14.36 13.82
C SER A 50 -3.78 14.26 13.52
N ALA A 51 -4.54 15.30 13.88
CA ALA A 51 -5.97 15.36 13.61
C ALA A 51 -6.29 15.28 12.11
N ASP A 52 -5.48 15.93 11.27
CA ASP A 52 -5.64 15.92 9.81
C ASP A 52 -5.28 14.57 9.21
N GLU A 53 -4.21 13.92 9.71
CA GLU A 53 -3.88 12.55 9.31
C GLU A 53 -4.99 11.57 9.71
N ILE A 54 -5.54 11.67 10.92
CA ILE A 54 -6.70 10.89 11.36
C ILE A 54 -7.90 11.11 10.43
N PHE A 55 -8.13 12.35 10.00
CA PHE A 55 -9.21 12.70 9.08
C PHE A 55 -9.01 12.02 7.71
N ILE A 56 -7.77 11.98 7.21
CA ILE A 56 -7.42 11.26 5.98
C ILE A 56 -7.67 9.75 6.14
N LEU A 57 -7.15 9.15 7.22
CA LEU A 57 -7.33 7.72 7.53
C LEU A 57 -8.82 7.34 7.62
N ALA A 58 -9.65 8.22 8.21
CA ALA A 58 -11.09 8.02 8.34
C ALA A 58 -11.84 8.01 7.00
N ALA A 59 -11.34 8.70 5.98
CA ALA A 59 -11.93 8.69 4.64
C ALA A 59 -11.68 7.38 3.87
N LEU A 60 -10.61 6.66 4.23
CA LEU A 60 -10.15 5.43 3.58
C LEU A 60 -10.76 4.18 4.25
N ASP A 61 -12.07 4.20 4.45
CA ASP A 61 -12.82 3.25 5.30
C ASP A 61 -13.06 1.84 4.73
N ASN A 62 -12.51 1.55 3.55
CA ASN A 62 -12.53 0.22 2.96
C ASN A 62 -11.34 0.01 2.01
N PRO A 63 -10.94 -1.24 1.77
CA PRO A 63 -9.77 -1.56 0.96
C PRO A 63 -9.79 -0.99 -0.46
N ARG A 64 -10.96 -0.80 -1.08
CA ARG A 64 -11.05 -0.21 -2.43
C ARG A 64 -10.67 1.28 -2.41
N ARG A 65 -11.08 2.01 -1.37
CA ARG A 65 -10.66 3.40 -1.16
C ARG A 65 -9.17 3.50 -0.84
N VAL A 66 -8.65 2.56 -0.06
CA VAL A 66 -7.20 2.45 0.20
C VAL A 66 -6.44 2.24 -1.11
N GLN A 67 -6.89 1.30 -1.96
CA GLN A 67 -6.25 1.07 -3.25
C GLN A 67 -6.32 2.30 -4.15
N TRP A 68 -7.49 2.94 -4.23
CA TRP A 68 -7.65 4.17 -5.00
C TRP A 68 -6.66 5.25 -4.56
N PHE A 69 -6.45 5.41 -3.25
CA PHE A 69 -5.49 6.37 -2.70
C PHE A 69 -4.04 6.01 -3.10
N LEU A 70 -3.65 4.75 -2.97
CA LEU A 70 -2.33 4.28 -3.40
C LEU A 70 -2.07 4.48 -4.89
N ASP A 71 -3.09 4.28 -5.73
CA ASP A 71 -2.95 4.35 -7.19
C ASP A 71 -2.92 5.80 -7.71
N HIS A 72 -3.58 6.74 -7.03
CA HIS A 72 -3.85 8.08 -7.57
C HIS A 72 -3.21 9.22 -6.79
N GLU A 73 -2.87 9.00 -5.52
CA GLU A 73 -2.45 10.07 -4.61
C GLU A 73 -1.04 9.83 -4.05
N VAL A 74 -0.52 8.60 -4.15
CA VAL A 74 0.83 8.23 -3.70
C VAL A 74 1.71 7.93 -4.91
N TYR A 75 2.86 8.58 -4.99
CA TYR A 75 3.84 8.36 -6.03
C TYR A 75 4.80 7.24 -5.63
N TYR A 76 5.27 6.48 -6.62
CA TYR A 76 6.24 5.43 -6.33
C TYR A 76 7.60 6.03 -5.98
N ASN A 77 8.13 5.64 -4.82
CA ASN A 77 9.47 6.01 -4.38
C ASN A 77 10.50 5.09 -5.06
N ASN A 78 11.39 5.67 -5.87
CA ASN A 78 12.52 4.97 -6.50
C ASN A 78 13.81 5.35 -5.77
N ASP A 79 13.85 5.15 -4.46
CA ASP A 79 15.03 5.33 -3.61
C ASP A 79 16.16 4.34 -3.92
N HIS A 80 15.89 3.31 -4.73
CA HIS A 80 16.89 2.38 -5.26
C HIS A 80 17.34 2.69 -6.70
N ALA A 81 17.05 3.87 -7.25
CA ALA A 81 17.42 4.19 -8.63
C ALA A 81 18.94 4.34 -8.83
N PHE A 82 19.67 4.72 -7.78
CA PHE A 82 21.12 4.91 -7.80
C PHE A 82 21.77 4.34 -6.53
N GLU A 83 22.97 3.76 -6.65
CA GLU A 83 23.71 3.11 -5.54
C GLU A 83 24.00 4.03 -4.33
N GLU A 84 23.93 5.35 -4.52
CA GLU A 84 24.22 6.35 -3.49
C GLU A 84 22.98 6.86 -2.74
N GLN A 85 21.77 6.41 -3.10
CA GLN A 85 20.55 6.81 -2.40
C GLN A 85 20.32 5.94 -1.15
N GLU A 86 19.94 6.58 -0.04
CA GLU A 86 19.59 5.87 1.19
C GLU A 86 18.27 5.11 1.02
N GLU A 87 18.27 3.83 1.42
CA GLU A 87 17.05 3.03 1.52
C GLU A 87 16.09 3.67 2.52
N THR A 88 14.84 3.83 2.10
CA THR A 88 13.77 4.35 2.94
C THR A 88 13.00 3.23 3.62
N SER A 89 12.39 3.56 4.76
CA SER A 89 11.47 2.69 5.49
C SER A 89 10.44 3.55 6.22
N LEU A 90 9.78 4.39 5.44
CA LEU A 90 8.86 5.42 5.89
C LEU A 90 7.71 4.81 6.68
N ALA A 91 7.49 5.35 7.87
CA ALA A 91 6.27 5.10 8.64
C ALA A 91 5.03 5.51 7.83
N PRO A 92 3.83 4.94 8.11
CA PRO A 92 2.58 5.33 7.44
C PRO A 92 2.32 6.85 7.43
N ARG A 93 2.64 7.53 8.53
CA ARG A 93 2.58 9.00 8.63
C ARG A 93 3.51 9.68 7.63
N MET A 94 4.74 9.19 7.51
CA MET A 94 5.71 9.78 6.60
C MET A 94 5.26 9.62 5.15
N VAL A 95 4.67 8.48 4.78
CA VAL A 95 4.04 8.30 3.45
C VAL A 95 2.95 9.36 3.19
N LEU A 96 2.11 9.68 4.19
CA LEU A 96 1.11 10.74 4.04
C LEU A 96 1.73 12.14 3.91
N GLN A 97 2.89 12.38 4.52
CA GLN A 97 3.57 13.67 4.51
C GLN A 97 4.41 13.90 3.25
N THR A 98 5.02 12.84 2.72
CA THR A 98 5.84 12.91 1.50
C THR A 98 5.02 12.69 0.25
N GLY A 99 3.90 11.97 0.36
CA GLY A 99 3.12 11.48 -0.78
C GLY A 99 3.87 10.44 -1.60
N MET A 100 4.87 9.78 -1.02
CA MET A 100 5.73 8.82 -1.70
C MET A 100 5.83 7.52 -0.90
N ALA A 101 5.83 6.38 -1.62
CA ALA A 101 6.07 5.07 -1.04
C ALA A 101 6.68 4.10 -2.06
N HIS A 102 7.56 3.20 -1.65
CA HIS A 102 7.82 1.98 -2.41
C HIS A 102 6.85 0.85 -1.97
N CYS A 103 6.98 -0.36 -2.53
CA CYS A 103 5.99 -1.44 -2.32
C CYS A 103 5.79 -1.79 -0.83
N PHE A 104 6.86 -1.82 -0.04
CA PHE A 104 6.81 -2.12 1.39
C PHE A 104 6.10 -1.00 2.18
N GLU A 105 6.46 0.26 1.95
CA GLU A 105 5.87 1.42 2.65
C GLU A 105 4.38 1.58 2.30
N GLY A 106 4.02 1.36 1.04
CA GLY A 106 2.64 1.36 0.58
C GLY A 106 1.83 0.22 1.21
N ALA A 107 2.43 -0.97 1.32
CA ALA A 107 1.84 -2.08 2.04
C ALA A 107 1.68 -1.77 3.54
N LEU A 108 2.66 -1.14 4.18
CA LEU A 108 2.57 -0.76 5.60
C LEU A 108 1.45 0.26 5.85
N LEU A 109 1.31 1.26 4.97
CA LEU A 109 0.19 2.21 5.02
C LEU A 109 -1.16 1.50 4.85
N ALA A 110 -1.30 0.66 3.82
CA ALA A 110 -2.55 -0.07 3.57
C ALA A 110 -2.93 -1.02 4.71
N TYR A 111 -1.95 -1.77 5.23
CA TYR A 111 -2.13 -2.66 6.37
C TYR A 111 -2.63 -1.87 7.59
N THR A 112 -1.99 -0.73 7.88
CA THR A 112 -2.38 0.15 8.99
C THR A 112 -3.81 0.65 8.86
N ILE A 113 -4.18 1.19 7.70
CA ILE A 113 -5.53 1.72 7.47
C ILE A 113 -6.58 0.61 7.60
N ASN A 114 -6.40 -0.51 6.91
CA ASN A 114 -7.33 -1.63 6.96
C ASN A 114 -7.52 -2.17 8.38
N TYR A 115 -6.42 -2.32 9.13
CA TYR A 115 -6.46 -2.79 10.52
C TYR A 115 -7.17 -1.80 11.46
N LEU A 116 -6.99 -0.50 11.26
CA LEU A 116 -7.69 0.52 12.05
C LEU A 116 -9.20 0.53 11.76
N HIS A 117 -9.62 0.20 10.54
CA HIS A 117 -11.03 0.02 10.15
C HIS A 117 -11.62 -1.37 10.50
N GLY A 118 -10.84 -2.21 11.20
CA GLY A 118 -11.28 -3.52 11.68
C GLY A 118 -11.42 -4.58 10.59
N PHE A 119 -10.72 -4.42 9.47
CA PHE A 119 -10.43 -5.55 8.58
C PHE A 119 -9.35 -6.44 9.22
N GLU A 120 -9.20 -7.66 8.72
CA GLU A 120 -8.13 -8.59 9.10
C GLU A 120 -7.08 -8.68 7.97
N PRO A 121 -6.33 -7.59 7.70
CA PRO A 121 -5.31 -7.63 6.66
C PRO A 121 -4.20 -8.61 7.03
N ARG A 122 -3.64 -9.26 6.02
CA ARG A 122 -2.46 -10.12 6.15
C ARG A 122 -1.41 -9.68 5.13
N TRP A 123 -0.16 -9.82 5.51
CA TRP A 123 0.97 -9.52 4.65
C TRP A 123 1.33 -10.75 3.84
N MET A 124 1.46 -10.60 2.52
CA MET A 124 1.88 -11.65 1.60
C MET A 124 2.95 -11.10 0.67
N LEU A 125 4.04 -11.85 0.50
CA LEU A 125 5.14 -11.49 -0.39
C LEU A 125 5.02 -12.30 -1.69
N LEU A 126 5.21 -11.66 -2.84
CA LEU A 126 5.49 -12.36 -4.11
C LEU A 126 7.01 -12.39 -4.31
N GLU A 127 7.54 -13.56 -4.68
CA GLU A 127 8.99 -13.80 -4.77
C GLU A 127 9.45 -13.86 -6.24
N GLY A 128 10.48 -13.06 -6.57
CA GLY A 128 11.09 -13.00 -7.90
C GLY A 128 12.57 -13.38 -7.89
N THR A 129 13.02 -14.27 -8.79
CA THR A 129 14.45 -14.70 -8.82
C THR A 129 15.40 -13.75 -9.52
N ARG A 130 14.88 -12.90 -10.40
CA ARG A 130 15.61 -11.89 -11.20
C ARG A 130 14.75 -10.64 -11.39
N ASP A 131 13.91 -10.39 -10.41
CA ASP A 131 12.91 -9.33 -10.38
C ASP A 131 12.75 -8.91 -8.92
N VAL A 132 12.06 -7.80 -8.68
CA VAL A 132 11.85 -7.33 -7.31
C VAL A 132 10.75 -8.14 -6.63
N ASP A 133 10.99 -8.51 -5.36
CA ASP A 133 9.93 -9.01 -4.51
C ASP A 133 8.85 -7.93 -4.33
N HIS A 134 7.60 -8.35 -4.11
CA HIS A 134 6.48 -7.42 -4.03
C HIS A 134 5.55 -7.68 -2.87
N ASN A 135 5.23 -6.61 -2.15
CA ASN A 135 4.45 -6.66 -0.92
C ASN A 135 2.96 -6.46 -1.22
N LEU A 136 2.15 -7.43 -0.81
CA LEU A 136 0.70 -7.40 -0.90
C LEU A 136 0.10 -7.39 0.50
N VAL A 137 -0.94 -6.57 0.68
CA VAL A 137 -1.81 -6.62 1.86
C VAL A 137 -3.11 -7.29 1.45
N VAL A 138 -3.21 -8.58 1.70
CA VAL A 138 -4.40 -9.37 1.36
C VAL A 138 -5.47 -9.19 2.43
N TYR A 139 -6.73 -9.19 2.01
CA TYR A 139 -7.88 -9.07 2.89
C TYR A 139 -9.04 -9.90 2.35
N GLN A 140 -9.94 -10.32 3.23
CA GLN A 140 -11.22 -10.90 2.83
C GLN A 140 -12.30 -9.83 2.78
N ASP A 141 -13.21 -9.96 1.81
CA ASP A 141 -14.43 -9.17 1.77
C ASP A 141 -15.27 -9.42 3.04
N LYS A 142 -15.90 -8.36 3.57
CA LYS A 142 -16.71 -8.45 4.81
C LYS A 142 -18.03 -9.19 4.61
N HIS A 143 -18.47 -9.37 3.36
CA HIS A 143 -19.77 -9.91 2.98
C HIS A 143 -19.66 -11.20 2.15
N ALA A 144 -18.47 -11.59 1.72
CA ALA A 144 -18.22 -12.79 0.94
C ALA A 144 -16.87 -13.45 1.30
N VAL A 145 -16.78 -14.76 1.12
CA VAL A 145 -15.50 -15.51 1.25
C VAL A 145 -14.68 -15.32 -0.02
N ARG A 146 -14.29 -14.07 -0.30
CA ARG A 146 -13.46 -13.68 -1.43
C ARG A 146 -12.29 -12.85 -0.96
N TRP A 147 -11.13 -13.09 -1.55
CA TRP A 147 -9.87 -12.44 -1.28
C TRP A 147 -9.65 -11.32 -2.30
N GLY A 148 -9.17 -10.19 -1.79
CA GLY A 148 -8.58 -9.11 -2.57
C GLY A 148 -7.26 -8.69 -1.94
N CYS A 149 -6.59 -7.70 -2.53
CA CYS A 149 -5.37 -7.15 -1.94
C CYS A 149 -5.20 -5.66 -2.24
N ASN A 150 -4.50 -4.98 -1.33
CA ASN A 150 -3.88 -3.70 -1.60
C ASN A 150 -2.42 -3.89 -1.98
N ALA A 151 -1.94 -3.12 -2.95
CA ALA A 151 -0.54 -3.11 -3.36
C ALA A 151 -0.15 -1.78 -4.00
N HIS A 152 1.12 -1.41 -3.90
CA HIS A 152 1.66 -0.22 -4.52
C HIS A 152 2.93 -0.59 -5.31
N SER A 153 3.00 -0.24 -6.59
CA SER A 153 4.10 -0.65 -7.46
C SER A 153 4.43 0.40 -8.51
N GLY A 154 5.72 0.51 -8.83
CA GLY A 154 6.22 1.28 -9.97
C GLY A 154 5.99 0.58 -11.31
N TYR A 155 5.57 -0.69 -11.31
CA TYR A 155 5.27 -1.47 -12.51
C TYR A 155 3.77 -1.49 -12.81
N PRO A 156 3.36 -1.31 -14.07
CA PRO A 156 1.99 -1.52 -14.50
C PRO A 156 1.50 -2.92 -14.12
N HIS A 157 0.21 -3.03 -13.79
CA HIS A 157 -0.48 -4.28 -13.45
C HIS A 157 -0.04 -4.96 -12.14
N LEU A 158 1.00 -4.50 -11.45
CA LEU A 158 1.37 -4.97 -10.11
C LEU A 158 0.65 -4.20 -8.98
N GLY A 159 -0.43 -3.47 -9.29
CA GLY A 159 -1.31 -2.84 -8.30
C GLY A 159 -2.19 -3.84 -7.53
N GLY A 160 -3.11 -3.32 -6.71
CA GLY A 160 -4.04 -4.14 -5.93
C GLY A 160 -5.05 -4.93 -6.79
N ARG A 161 -5.87 -5.73 -6.10
CA ARG A 161 -6.94 -6.53 -6.69
C ARG A 161 -8.23 -6.36 -5.89
N ASP A 162 -9.34 -6.20 -6.60
CA ASP A 162 -10.68 -6.26 -5.99
C ASP A 162 -10.93 -7.67 -5.41
N PRO A 163 -11.82 -7.80 -4.40
CA PRO A 163 -12.02 -9.07 -3.71
C PRO A 163 -12.89 -10.04 -4.50
N GLU A 164 -12.28 -10.70 -5.50
CA GLU A 164 -12.97 -11.57 -6.45
C GLU A 164 -12.52 -13.04 -6.38
N PHE A 165 -11.45 -13.34 -5.64
CA PHE A 165 -10.76 -14.64 -5.68
C PHE A 165 -11.19 -15.54 -4.52
N PHE A 166 -11.40 -16.84 -4.75
CA PHE A 166 -11.78 -17.77 -3.67
C PHE A 166 -10.57 -18.25 -2.87
N THR A 167 -9.39 -18.22 -3.48
CA THR A 167 -8.12 -18.59 -2.84
C THR A 167 -7.04 -17.53 -3.05
N LEU A 168 -6.07 -17.47 -2.14
CA LEU A 168 -4.89 -16.62 -2.29
C LEU A 168 -4.01 -17.04 -3.47
N ARG A 169 -4.03 -18.33 -3.82
CA ARG A 169 -3.33 -18.87 -4.99
C ARG A 169 -3.88 -18.27 -6.28
N GLU A 170 -5.20 -18.26 -6.46
CA GLU A 170 -5.85 -17.64 -7.62
C GLU A 170 -5.51 -16.15 -7.72
N LEU A 171 -5.50 -15.44 -6.58
CA LEU A 171 -5.10 -14.04 -6.52
C LEU A 171 -3.64 -13.87 -6.97
N ALA A 172 -2.72 -14.68 -6.43
CA ALA A 172 -1.29 -14.63 -6.77
C ALA A 172 -1.03 -14.97 -8.25
N GLU A 173 -1.76 -15.92 -8.82
CA GLU A 173 -1.69 -16.28 -10.25
C GLU A 173 -2.05 -15.10 -11.17
N THR A 174 -2.81 -14.10 -10.71
CA THR A 174 -3.06 -12.88 -11.51
C THR A 174 -1.83 -12.00 -11.72
N TYR A 175 -0.77 -12.18 -10.92
CA TYR A 175 0.47 -11.44 -11.06
C TYR A 175 1.46 -12.15 -11.99
N TYR A 176 1.35 -13.46 -12.16
CA TYR A 176 2.28 -14.29 -12.93
C TYR A 176 2.61 -13.73 -14.32
N PRO A 177 1.62 -13.35 -15.18
CA PRO A 177 1.90 -12.83 -16.52
C PRO A 177 2.66 -11.50 -16.54
N HIS A 178 2.74 -10.81 -15.40
CA HIS A 178 3.36 -9.50 -15.26
C HIS A 178 4.76 -9.57 -14.62
N TYR A 179 5.15 -10.75 -14.12
CA TYR A 179 6.48 -11.04 -13.61
C TYR A 179 7.35 -11.65 -14.70
N TYR A 180 8.16 -10.83 -15.33
CA TYR A 180 9.11 -11.26 -16.34
C TYR A 180 10.41 -10.46 -16.19
N SER A 181 11.49 -10.91 -16.81
CA SER A 181 12.79 -10.23 -16.68
C SER A 181 12.77 -8.81 -17.25
N GLY A 182 13.19 -7.83 -16.46
CA GLY A 182 13.40 -6.45 -16.91
C GLY A 182 14.53 -6.33 -17.95
N TYR A 183 15.47 -7.27 -17.91
CA TYR A 183 16.60 -7.32 -18.84
C TYR A 183 16.18 -7.75 -20.24
N THR A 184 15.38 -8.82 -20.37
CA THR A 184 14.93 -9.32 -21.68
C THR A 184 13.68 -8.61 -22.18
N ASN A 185 12.84 -8.10 -21.27
CA ASN A 185 11.50 -7.57 -21.57
C ASN A 185 10.61 -8.54 -22.36
N ASP A 186 10.88 -9.84 -22.30
CA ASP A 186 10.08 -10.89 -22.94
C ASP A 186 9.06 -11.44 -21.94
N PRO A 187 7.74 -11.31 -22.15
CA PRO A 187 6.72 -11.87 -21.27
C PRO A 187 6.78 -13.40 -21.08
N ARG A 188 7.61 -14.10 -21.86
CA ARG A 188 7.86 -15.55 -21.73
C ARG A 188 9.01 -15.87 -20.77
N ASP A 189 9.84 -14.87 -20.43
CA ASP A 189 10.95 -15.00 -19.49
C ASP A 189 10.47 -14.69 -18.06
N LEU A 190 9.61 -15.58 -17.55
CA LEU A 190 8.94 -15.41 -16.25
C LEU A 190 9.93 -15.49 -15.08
N THR A 191 9.75 -14.59 -14.11
CA THR A 191 10.69 -14.42 -12.99
C THR A 191 10.11 -14.78 -11.62
N ILE A 192 8.77 -14.84 -11.50
CA ILE A 192 8.09 -15.21 -10.26
C ILE A 192 8.29 -16.69 -9.97
N ILE A 193 8.60 -16.99 -8.72
CA ILE A 193 8.85 -18.36 -8.25
C ILE A 193 7.90 -18.80 -7.13
N GLY A 194 7.18 -17.88 -6.52
CA GLY A 194 6.26 -18.23 -5.46
C GLY A 194 5.64 -17.01 -4.78
N TYR A 195 4.91 -17.32 -3.70
CA TYR A 195 4.40 -16.34 -2.76
C TYR A 195 4.46 -16.92 -1.36
N SER A 196 4.61 -16.06 -0.36
CA SER A 196 4.67 -16.46 1.04
C SER A 196 3.30 -16.86 1.59
N GLU A 197 3.27 -17.65 2.65
CA GLU A 197 2.05 -17.74 3.48
C GLU A 197 1.67 -16.34 4.03
N PRO A 198 0.37 -16.02 4.10
CA PRO A 198 -0.08 -14.72 4.57
C PRO A 198 0.08 -14.60 6.09
N ILE A 199 0.90 -13.67 6.55
CA ILE A 199 1.17 -13.46 7.98
C ILE A 199 0.38 -12.27 8.54
N ILE A 200 -0.04 -12.38 9.80
CA ILE A 200 -0.64 -11.25 10.51
C ILE A 200 0.49 -10.39 11.06
N CYS A 201 0.45 -9.08 10.86
CA CYS A 201 1.55 -8.17 11.22
C CYS A 201 1.11 -7.01 12.13
N TRP A 202 0.09 -7.20 12.98
CA TRP A 202 -0.45 -6.12 13.80
C TRP A 202 0.60 -5.52 14.76
N TRP A 203 1.63 -6.29 15.14
CA TRP A 203 2.73 -5.81 15.97
C TRP A 203 3.54 -4.71 15.28
N MET A 204 3.61 -4.72 13.95
CA MET A 204 4.33 -3.68 13.20
C MET A 204 3.70 -2.32 13.47
N ILE A 205 2.37 -2.23 13.54
CA ILE A 205 1.66 -0.96 13.81
C ILE A 205 1.95 -0.41 15.21
N ARG A 206 2.23 -1.26 16.21
CA ARG A 206 2.51 -0.84 17.60
C ARG A 206 3.96 -0.44 17.86
N GLY A 207 4.89 -0.74 16.94
CA GLY A 207 6.25 -0.25 17.03
C GLY A 207 6.27 1.26 16.79
N ARG A 208 6.99 2.03 17.61
CA ARG A 208 7.32 3.41 17.24
C ARG A 208 8.22 3.32 16.00
N PHE A 209 7.67 3.56 14.82
CA PHE A 209 8.48 3.81 13.63
C PHE A 209 9.15 5.18 13.83
N THR A 210 10.41 5.18 14.24
CA THR A 210 11.19 6.39 14.55
C THR A 210 12.21 6.73 13.47
N LYS A 211 11.94 6.40 12.21
CA LYS A 211 12.74 6.87 11.07
C LYS A 211 11.81 7.39 9.99
#